data_AF-D5ACT1-F1
#
_entry.id   AF-D5ACT1-F1
#
_cell.length_a   1.000
_cell.length_b   1.000
_cell.length_c   1.000
_cell.angle_alpha   90.00
_cell.angle_beta   90.00
_cell.angle_gamma   90.00
#
_symmetry.space_group_name_H-M   'P 1'
#
loop_
_entity.id
_entity.type
_entity.pdbx_description
1 polymer ?
#
loop_
_entity_poly.entity_id
_entity_poly.type
_entity_poly.pdbx_seq_one_letter_code
_entity_poly.pdbx_strand_id
1 'polypeptide(L)'
;MEQYIQGQSRELVDQAYTKFVGTMFTTLERIAQIDPKHADIVLLENYAAFQNSLYDLANVVPTLAKFYHQASEAYEQACTRYTNSIINYQFDKLFQFAQKVENLMYTITPEEVPFQLGLSKMDLRKMLKSSLSGVEKSLQTMYKKMQKNLTSEELLPSLWDKCKADFLDKYESFEVLLAKCYPNEALSPSSVEMKELFKTI
;
A
#
# COMPACT_ATOMS: atom_id res chain seq x y z
N MET A 1 -42.18 17.89 29.91
CA MET A 1 -41.57 16.57 30.14
C MET A 1 -42.46 15.54 29.46
N GLU A 2 -41.85 14.62 28.73
CA GLU A 2 -42.44 13.38 28.19
C GLU A 2 -43.44 13.49 27.03
N GLN A 3 -42.91 13.72 25.83
CA GLN A 3 -43.39 13.02 24.63
C GLN A 3 -42.19 12.57 23.80
N TYR A 4 -41.42 11.61 24.32
CA TYR A 4 -40.62 10.76 23.45
C TYR A 4 -41.58 9.80 22.76
N ILE A 5 -42.02 10.18 21.56
CA ILE A 5 -42.77 9.31 20.67
C ILE A 5 -41.89 8.08 20.42
N GLN A 6 -42.32 6.91 20.89
CA GLN A 6 -41.64 5.63 20.68
C GLN A 6 -41.30 5.49 19.19
N GLY A 7 -40.00 5.60 18.85
CA GLY A 7 -39.49 5.58 17.48
C GLY A 7 -38.65 6.80 17.07
N GLN A 8 -38.99 8.02 17.50
CA GLN A 8 -38.27 9.24 17.09
C GLN A 8 -36.92 9.41 17.78
N SER A 9 -36.77 8.92 19.02
CA SER A 9 -35.50 9.00 19.76
C SER A 9 -34.37 8.26 19.04
N ARG A 10 -34.67 7.14 18.38
CA ARG A 10 -33.67 6.35 17.67
C ARG A 10 -33.16 7.08 16.44
N GLU A 11 -34.07 7.68 15.67
CA GLU A 11 -33.71 8.46 14.49
C GLU A 11 -32.83 9.67 14.86
N LEU A 12 -33.17 10.40 15.92
CA LEU A 12 -32.36 11.51 16.42
C LEU A 12 -30.95 11.07 16.85
N VAL A 13 -30.84 9.90 17.49
CA VAL A 13 -29.56 9.31 17.88
C VAL A 13 -28.76 8.88 16.64
N ASP A 14 -29.39 8.28 15.64
CA ASP A 14 -28.76 7.86 14.38
C ASP A 14 -28.26 9.07 13.57
N GLN A 15 -29.01 10.18 13.59
CA GLN A 15 -28.58 11.46 13.02
C GLN A 15 -27.37 12.03 13.77
N ALA A 16 -27.38 11.97 15.11
CA ALA A 16 -26.25 12.42 15.93
C ALA A 16 -24.98 11.60 15.66
N TYR A 17 -25.08 10.26 15.58
CA TYR A 17 -23.97 9.41 15.18
C TYR A 17 -23.42 9.79 13.81
N THR A 18 -24.31 9.98 12.83
CA THR A 18 -23.93 10.35 11.47
C THR A 18 -23.16 11.67 11.45
N LYS A 19 -23.64 12.68 12.18
CA LYS A 19 -22.96 13.98 12.27
C LYS A 19 -21.61 13.88 12.97
N PHE A 20 -21.54 13.14 14.07
CA PHE A 20 -20.33 13.02 14.86
C PHE A 20 -19.23 12.30 14.09
N VAL A 21 -19.51 11.09 13.60
CA VAL A 21 -18.53 10.29 12.85
C VAL A 21 -18.16 10.96 11.53
N GLY A 22 -19.13 11.54 10.82
CA GLY A 22 -18.84 12.30 9.59
C GLY A 22 -17.90 13.48 9.83
N THR A 23 -18.07 14.20 10.95
CA THR A 23 -17.18 15.29 11.34
C THR A 23 -15.79 14.77 11.72
N MET A 24 -15.71 13.64 12.41
CA MET A 24 -14.43 12.98 12.76
C MET A 24 -13.65 12.63 11.50
N PHE A 25 -14.25 11.92 10.54
CA PHE A 25 -13.58 11.49 9.31
C PHE A 25 -13.13 12.70 8.48
N THR A 26 -14.01 13.69 8.28
CA THR A 26 -13.66 14.92 7.55
C THR A 26 -12.49 15.66 8.19
N THR A 27 -12.44 15.69 9.52
CA THR A 27 -11.37 16.36 10.27
C THR A 27 -10.07 15.55 10.19
N LEU A 28 -10.14 14.23 10.32
CA LEU A 28 -9.00 13.32 10.18
C LEU A 28 -8.36 13.46 8.80
N GLU A 29 -9.16 13.42 7.73
CA GLU A 29 -8.69 13.63 6.36
C GLU A 29 -7.99 14.99 6.21
N ARG A 30 -8.58 16.06 6.76
CA ARG A 30 -7.95 17.39 6.73
C ARG A 30 -6.62 17.42 7.48
N ILE A 31 -6.52 16.76 8.63
CA ILE A 31 -5.29 16.69 9.41
C ILE A 31 -4.21 15.92 8.64
N ALA A 32 -4.57 14.80 8.01
CA ALA A 32 -3.63 14.02 7.20
C ALA A 32 -3.02 14.86 6.07
N GLN A 33 -3.77 15.80 5.50
CA GLN A 33 -3.26 16.71 4.45
C GLN A 33 -2.31 17.81 4.95
N ILE A 34 -2.20 18.05 6.26
CA ILE A 34 -1.27 19.06 6.81
C ILE A 34 0.18 18.63 6.56
N ASP A 35 0.45 17.33 6.64
CA ASP A 35 1.75 16.74 6.31
C ASP A 35 1.57 15.54 5.36
N PRO A 36 1.57 15.79 4.04
CA PRO A 36 1.38 14.76 3.03
C PRO A 36 2.38 13.60 3.13
N LYS A 37 3.55 13.81 3.74
CA LYS A 37 4.56 12.76 3.91
C LYS A 37 4.10 11.67 4.89
N HIS A 38 3.30 12.02 5.89
CA HIS A 38 2.82 11.11 6.92
C HIS A 38 1.31 10.86 6.83
N ALA A 39 0.63 11.42 5.81
CA ALA A 39 -0.81 11.31 5.62
C ALA A 39 -1.33 9.88 5.73
N ASP A 40 -0.75 8.93 5.00
CA ASP A 40 -1.24 7.54 5.01
C ASP A 40 -1.04 6.84 6.36
N ILE A 41 0.02 7.17 7.11
CA ILE A 41 0.24 6.64 8.47
C ILE A 41 -0.85 7.19 9.40
N VAL A 42 -1.10 8.50 9.35
CA VAL A 42 -2.15 9.14 10.15
C VAL A 42 -3.50 8.50 9.85
N LEU A 43 -3.83 8.29 8.58
CA LEU A 43 -5.10 7.67 8.18
C LEU A 43 -5.19 6.22 8.63
N LEU A 44 -4.21 5.38 8.32
CA LEU A 44 -4.28 3.95 8.64
C LEU A 44 -4.33 3.71 10.16
N GLU A 45 -3.55 4.43 10.97
CA GLU A 45 -3.56 4.23 12.43
C GLU A 45 -4.89 4.68 13.05
N ASN A 46 -5.43 5.81 12.61
CA ASN A 46 -6.67 6.34 13.17
C ASN A 46 -7.90 5.55 12.70
N TYR A 47 -7.94 5.10 11.44
CA TYR A 47 -9.03 4.24 10.98
C TYR A 47 -8.97 2.84 11.64
N ALA A 48 -7.78 2.27 11.85
CA ALA A 48 -7.64 1.04 12.62
C ALA A 48 -8.13 1.21 14.07
N ALA A 49 -7.73 2.29 14.74
CA ALA A 49 -8.19 2.60 16.09
C ALA A 49 -9.73 2.79 16.14
N PHE A 50 -10.30 3.45 15.13
CA PHE A 50 -11.74 3.63 15.00
C PHE A 50 -12.47 2.28 14.82
N GLN A 51 -11.98 1.42 13.93
CA GLN A 51 -12.56 0.09 13.71
C GLN A 51 -12.53 -0.74 14.99
N ASN A 52 -11.37 -0.83 15.66
CA ASN A 52 -11.21 -1.57 16.91
C ASN A 52 -12.17 -1.05 18.00
N SER A 53 -12.32 0.27 18.11
CA SER A 53 -13.20 0.89 19.11
C SER A 53 -14.69 0.72 18.78
N LEU A 54 -15.05 0.61 17.49
CA LEU A 54 -16.43 0.58 17.04
C LEU A 54 -16.97 -0.84 16.82
N TYR A 55 -16.11 -1.86 16.76
CA TYR A 55 -16.47 -3.22 16.34
C TYR A 55 -17.74 -3.77 17.01
N ASP A 56 -17.77 -3.83 18.34
CA ASP A 56 -18.93 -4.38 19.08
C ASP A 56 -20.19 -3.55 18.84
N LEU A 57 -20.05 -2.23 18.78
CA LEU A 57 -21.18 -1.32 18.63
C LEU A 57 -21.74 -1.36 17.20
N ALA A 58 -20.88 -1.49 16.18
CA ALA A 58 -21.28 -1.64 14.79
C ALA A 58 -22.13 -2.90 14.55
N ASN A 59 -21.87 -3.98 15.30
CA ASN A 59 -22.64 -5.22 15.21
C ASN A 59 -24.08 -5.10 15.72
N VAL A 60 -24.36 -4.14 16.61
CA VAL A 60 -25.69 -3.96 17.23
C VAL A 60 -26.37 -2.64 16.86
N VAL A 61 -25.64 -1.71 16.23
CA VAL A 61 -26.15 -0.42 15.75
C VAL A 61 -25.96 -0.29 14.23
N PRO A 62 -27.02 -0.53 13.42
CA PRO A 62 -26.91 -0.51 11.95
C PRO A 62 -26.36 0.79 11.37
N THR A 63 -26.70 1.94 11.95
CA THR A 63 -26.20 3.25 11.51
C THR A 63 -24.68 3.38 11.66
N LEU A 64 -24.08 2.67 12.61
CA LEU A 64 -22.64 2.68 12.85
C LEU A 64 -21.91 1.64 11.99
N ALA A 65 -22.58 0.56 11.59
CA ALA A 65 -22.03 -0.43 10.66
C ALA A 65 -21.55 0.20 9.34
N LYS A 66 -22.31 1.16 8.77
CA LYS A 66 -21.89 1.87 7.54
C LYS A 66 -20.55 2.60 7.73
N PHE A 67 -20.32 3.20 8.90
CA PHE A 67 -19.08 3.92 9.19
C PHE A 67 -17.93 3.00 9.49
N TYR A 68 -18.20 1.85 10.12
CA TYR A 68 -17.21 0.78 10.26
C TYR A 68 -16.71 0.34 8.88
N HIS A 69 -17.59 0.08 7.92
CA HIS A 69 -17.20 -0.27 6.54
C HIS A 69 -16.44 0.84 5.82
N GLN A 70 -16.87 2.10 5.97
CA GLN A 70 -16.15 3.25 5.41
C GLN A 70 -14.73 3.38 6.00
N ALA A 71 -14.57 3.20 7.31
CA ALA A 71 -13.26 3.17 7.95
C ALA A 71 -12.42 2.01 7.44
N SER A 72 -13.00 0.82 7.25
CA SER A 72 -12.30 -0.33 6.66
C SER A 72 -11.78 -0.07 5.26
N GLU A 73 -12.59 0.55 4.42
CA GLU A 73 -12.17 0.90 3.06
C GLU A 73 -11.06 1.95 3.08
N ALA A 74 -11.24 3.01 3.88
CA ALA A 74 -10.24 4.07 4.00
C ALA A 74 -8.91 3.57 4.60
N TYR A 75 -8.98 2.67 5.58
CA TYR A 75 -7.84 1.94 6.13
C TYR A 75 -7.10 1.16 5.05
N GLU A 76 -7.79 0.30 4.30
CA GLU A 76 -7.17 -0.54 3.28
C GLU A 76 -6.53 0.29 2.15
N GLN A 77 -7.18 1.39 1.76
CA GLN A 77 -6.63 2.33 0.80
C GLN A 77 -5.36 3.01 1.33
N ALA A 78 -5.36 3.46 2.59
CA ALA A 78 -4.18 4.06 3.23
C ALA A 78 -3.03 3.04 3.35
N CYS A 79 -3.33 1.80 3.75
CA CYS A 79 -2.36 0.71 3.77
C CYS A 79 -1.75 0.48 2.39
N THR A 80 -2.58 0.40 1.34
CA THR A 80 -2.12 0.20 -0.05
C THR A 80 -1.23 1.37 -0.52
N ARG A 81 -1.60 2.62 -0.26
CA ARG A 81 -0.76 3.76 -0.65
C ARG A 81 0.55 3.78 0.13
N TYR A 82 0.51 3.48 1.43
CA TYR A 82 1.69 3.43 2.27
C TYR A 82 2.68 2.33 1.87
N THR A 83 2.21 1.09 1.66
CA THR A 83 3.07 -0.03 1.22
C THR A 83 3.72 0.28 -0.12
N ASN A 84 2.95 0.78 -1.09
CA ASN A 84 3.47 1.24 -2.37
C ASN A 84 4.52 2.34 -2.22
N SER A 85 4.31 3.31 -1.31
CA SER A 85 5.28 4.37 -1.03
C SER A 85 6.59 3.82 -0.46
N ILE A 86 6.54 2.84 0.45
CA ILE A 86 7.72 2.19 1.01
C ILE A 86 8.49 1.40 -0.07
N ILE A 87 7.77 0.65 -0.90
CA ILE A 87 8.33 -0.10 -2.03
C ILE A 87 9.02 0.83 -3.01
N ASN A 88 8.32 1.87 -3.48
CA ASN A 88 8.86 2.84 -4.43
C ASN A 88 10.03 3.61 -3.83
N TYR A 89 9.99 3.97 -2.55
CA TYR A 89 11.12 4.61 -1.88
C TYR A 89 12.40 3.77 -1.97
N GLN A 90 12.29 2.45 -1.83
CA GLN A 90 13.45 1.56 -1.83
C GLN A 90 13.86 1.09 -3.23
N PHE A 91 12.91 0.90 -4.13
CA PHE A 91 13.09 0.27 -5.45
C PHE A 91 12.62 1.14 -6.63
N ASP A 92 12.64 2.47 -6.44
CA ASP A 92 12.20 3.46 -7.43
C ASP A 92 12.74 3.19 -8.85
N LYS A 93 14.07 3.03 -8.96
CA LYS A 93 14.73 2.81 -10.26
C LYS A 93 14.28 1.53 -10.95
N LEU A 94 14.02 0.48 -10.18
CA LEU A 94 13.57 -0.81 -10.70
C LEU A 94 12.17 -0.68 -11.30
N PHE A 95 11.22 -0.14 -10.52
CA PHE A 95 9.84 -0.05 -10.97
C PHE A 95 9.59 1.08 -11.96
N GLN A 96 10.39 2.15 -11.97
CA GLN A 96 10.39 3.12 -13.06
C GLN A 96 10.90 2.51 -14.37
N PHE A 97 11.92 1.63 -14.32
CA PHE A 97 12.38 0.93 -15.51
C PHE A 97 11.29 -0.01 -16.04
N ALA A 98 10.65 -0.79 -15.16
CA ALA A 98 9.53 -1.66 -15.50
C ALA A 98 8.40 -0.89 -16.17
N GLN A 99 7.95 0.22 -15.57
CA GLN A 99 6.88 1.06 -16.10
C GLN A 99 7.21 1.64 -17.49
N LYS A 100 8.47 2.04 -17.71
CA LYS A 100 8.91 2.54 -19.02
C LYS A 100 8.82 1.47 -20.10
N VAL A 101 9.24 0.24 -19.78
CA VAL A 101 9.14 -0.90 -20.71
C VAL A 101 7.67 -1.23 -20.99
N GLU A 102 6.82 -1.34 -19.96
CA GLU A 102 5.38 -1.59 -20.12
C GLU A 102 4.70 -0.53 -21.00
N ASN A 103 4.98 0.75 -20.76
CA ASN A 103 4.40 1.85 -21.53
C ASN A 103 4.79 1.77 -23.02
N LEU A 104 6.01 1.33 -23.30
CA LEU A 104 6.54 1.24 -24.66
C LEU A 104 5.99 0.03 -25.40
N MET A 105 5.69 -1.06 -24.70
CA MET A 105 5.06 -2.25 -25.28
C MET A 105 3.64 -2.01 -25.81
N TYR A 106 3.00 -0.86 -25.51
CA TYR A 106 1.76 -0.46 -26.16
C TYR A 106 1.97 0.09 -27.58
N THR A 107 3.20 0.45 -27.96
CA THR A 107 3.50 1.12 -29.24
C THR A 107 4.48 0.35 -30.12
N ILE A 108 5.31 -0.52 -29.53
CA ILE A 108 6.32 -1.32 -30.26
C ILE A 108 6.30 -2.79 -29.83
N THR A 109 6.96 -3.63 -30.60
CA THR A 109 7.11 -5.05 -30.28
C THR A 109 8.13 -5.30 -29.16
N PRO A 110 8.01 -6.39 -28.37
CA PRO A 110 8.97 -6.71 -27.30
C PRO A 110 10.43 -6.74 -27.75
N GLU A 111 10.68 -7.22 -28.98
CA GLU A 111 12.00 -7.35 -29.58
C GLU A 111 12.65 -6.00 -29.88
N GLU A 112 11.85 -4.94 -30.05
CA GLU A 112 12.33 -3.58 -30.32
C GLU A 112 12.73 -2.84 -29.05
N VAL A 113 12.23 -3.23 -27.88
CA VAL A 113 12.48 -2.57 -26.59
C VAL A 113 13.99 -2.41 -26.29
N PRO A 114 14.86 -3.42 -26.46
CA PRO A 114 16.29 -3.29 -26.18
C PRO A 114 17.05 -2.32 -27.08
N PHE A 115 16.44 -1.84 -28.16
CA PHE A 115 17.04 -0.86 -29.08
C PHE A 115 16.63 0.58 -28.75
N GLN A 116 15.77 0.77 -27.75
CA GLN A 116 15.24 2.07 -27.35
C GLN A 116 16.19 2.75 -26.36
N LEU A 117 16.27 4.07 -26.44
CA LEU A 117 17.20 4.86 -25.63
C LEU A 117 16.91 4.67 -24.13
N GLY A 118 17.93 4.23 -23.38
CA GLY A 118 17.82 4.00 -21.94
C GLY A 118 17.17 2.67 -21.53
N LEU A 119 16.85 1.81 -22.49
CA LEU A 119 16.28 0.48 -22.29
C LEU A 119 17.16 -0.62 -22.90
N SER A 120 18.42 -0.32 -23.22
CA SER A 120 19.34 -1.32 -23.76
C SER A 120 19.62 -2.43 -22.76
N LYS A 121 20.13 -3.57 -23.24
CA LYS A 121 20.61 -4.66 -22.36
C LYS A 121 21.63 -4.17 -21.33
N MET A 122 22.48 -3.21 -21.72
CA MET A 122 23.45 -2.60 -20.81
C MET A 122 22.77 -1.74 -19.74
N ASP A 123 21.75 -0.97 -20.11
CA ASP A 123 20.97 -0.16 -19.17
C ASP A 123 20.23 -1.05 -18.16
N LEU A 124 19.61 -2.14 -18.64
CA LEU A 124 18.97 -3.15 -17.79
C LEU A 124 19.96 -3.71 -16.76
N ARG A 125 21.12 -4.25 -17.22
CA ARG A 125 22.13 -4.83 -16.31
C ARG A 125 22.63 -3.83 -15.27
N LYS A 126 22.87 -2.58 -15.69
CA LYS A 126 23.29 -1.50 -14.79
C LYS A 126 22.21 -1.21 -13.75
N MET A 127 20.95 -1.12 -14.18
CA MET A 127 19.80 -0.90 -13.30
C MET A 127 19.64 -2.04 -12.30
N LEU A 128 19.63 -3.30 -12.75
CA LEU A 128 19.52 -4.49 -11.90
C LEU A 128 20.63 -4.51 -10.85
N LYS A 129 21.89 -4.31 -11.28
CA LYS A 129 23.02 -4.25 -10.36
C LYS A 129 22.84 -3.16 -9.31
N SER A 130 22.38 -1.98 -9.69
CA SER A 130 22.20 -0.87 -8.74
C SER A 130 21.01 -1.04 -7.79
N SER A 131 20.00 -1.83 -8.18
CA SER A 131 18.75 -2.00 -7.42
C SER A 131 18.74 -3.27 -6.57
N LEU A 132 19.41 -4.33 -7.02
CA LEU A 132 19.35 -5.67 -6.41
C LEU A 132 20.66 -6.10 -5.72
N SER A 133 21.76 -5.38 -5.94
CA SER A 133 23.01 -5.65 -5.21
C SER A 133 22.81 -5.35 -3.72
N GLY A 134 22.87 -6.39 -2.88
CA GLY A 134 22.63 -6.28 -1.44
C GLY A 134 21.14 -6.12 -1.08
N VAL A 135 20.25 -6.70 -1.90
CA VAL A 135 18.79 -6.58 -1.73
C VAL A 135 18.28 -6.94 -0.34
N GLU A 136 18.87 -7.93 0.35
CA GLU A 136 18.50 -8.26 1.74
C GLU A 136 18.56 -7.04 2.66
N LYS A 137 19.60 -6.22 2.54
CA LYS A 137 19.75 -4.98 3.32
C LYS A 137 18.69 -3.95 2.94
N SER A 138 18.30 -3.89 1.67
CA SER A 138 17.20 -3.05 1.20
C SER A 138 15.85 -3.50 1.79
N LEU A 139 15.58 -4.81 1.83
CA LEU A 139 14.37 -5.36 2.46
C LEU A 139 14.34 -5.07 3.97
N GLN A 140 15.47 -5.27 4.68
CA GLN A 140 15.58 -4.90 6.10
C GLN A 140 15.36 -3.40 6.32
N THR A 141 15.80 -2.56 5.37
CA THR A 141 15.60 -1.11 5.45
C THR A 141 14.12 -0.74 5.31
N MET A 142 13.38 -1.40 4.42
CA MET A 142 11.92 -1.25 4.32
C MET A 142 11.24 -1.61 5.63
N TYR A 143 11.52 -2.80 6.17
CA TYR A 143 10.93 -3.25 7.44
C TYR A 143 11.20 -2.26 8.59
N LYS A 144 12.47 -1.87 8.77
CA LYS A 144 12.87 -0.89 9.81
C LYS A 144 12.22 0.47 9.62
N LYS A 145 12.01 0.89 8.37
CA LYS A 145 11.32 2.16 8.07
C LYS A 145 9.85 2.08 8.44
N MET A 146 9.19 0.97 8.16
CA MET A 146 7.81 0.73 8.58
C MET A 146 7.69 0.70 10.11
N GLN A 147 8.56 -0.06 10.78
CA GLN A 147 8.60 -0.13 12.24
C GLN A 147 8.77 1.24 12.90
N LYS A 148 9.63 2.11 12.36
CA LYS A 148 9.89 3.45 12.93
C LYS A 148 8.77 4.46 12.68
N ASN A 149 8.00 4.26 11.62
CA ASN A 149 6.98 5.19 11.20
C ASN A 149 5.65 4.94 11.91
N LEU A 150 5.41 3.72 12.36
CA LEU A 150 4.20 3.35 13.10
C LEU A 150 4.34 3.67 14.58
N THR A 151 3.27 4.22 15.15
CA THR A 151 3.07 4.35 16.60
C THR A 151 2.50 3.04 17.16
N SER A 152 1.58 2.41 16.41
CA SER A 152 0.93 1.16 16.79
C SER A 152 1.69 -0.06 16.25
N GLU A 153 2.52 -0.66 17.10
CA GLU A 153 3.36 -1.81 16.72
C GLU A 153 2.54 -3.06 16.31
N GLU A 154 1.31 -3.19 16.81
CA GLU A 154 0.40 -4.30 16.49
C GLU A 154 -0.04 -4.33 15.01
N LEU A 155 0.01 -3.18 14.32
CA LEU A 155 -0.32 -3.10 12.90
C LEU A 155 0.82 -3.61 12.01
N LEU A 156 2.06 -3.59 12.51
CA LEU A 156 3.26 -3.86 11.72
C LEU A 156 3.25 -5.25 11.04
N PRO A 157 2.88 -6.36 11.70
CA PRO A 157 2.91 -7.68 11.06
C PRO A 157 2.02 -7.76 9.82
N SER A 158 0.75 -7.36 9.97
CA SER A 158 -0.22 -7.39 8.87
C SER A 158 0.16 -6.45 7.73
N LEU A 159 0.66 -5.25 8.07
CA LEU A 159 1.09 -4.27 7.07
C LEU A 159 2.36 -4.72 6.35
N TRP A 160 3.27 -5.39 7.05
CA TRP A 160 4.47 -5.99 6.45
C TRP A 160 4.10 -7.13 5.51
N ASP A 161 3.16 -8.01 5.89
CA ASP A 161 2.67 -9.07 5.02
C ASP A 161 2.05 -8.52 3.73
N LYS A 162 1.24 -7.46 3.84
CA LYS A 162 0.72 -6.74 2.68
C LYS A 162 1.84 -6.12 1.82
N CYS A 163 2.82 -5.47 2.43
CA CYS A 163 3.96 -4.88 1.73
C CYS A 163 4.77 -5.93 0.95
N LYS A 164 4.99 -7.11 1.54
CA LYS A 164 5.64 -8.26 0.88
C LYS A 164 4.85 -8.73 -0.32
N ALA A 165 3.52 -8.90 -0.17
CA ALA A 165 2.65 -9.30 -1.26
C ALA A 165 2.68 -8.28 -2.41
N ASP A 166 2.43 -7.00 -2.11
CA ASP A 166 2.42 -5.92 -3.10
C ASP A 166 3.79 -5.80 -3.82
N PHE A 167 4.90 -6.02 -3.12
CA PHE A 167 6.22 -6.03 -3.73
C PHE A 167 6.41 -7.23 -4.67
N LEU A 168 6.06 -8.44 -4.22
CA LEU A 168 6.25 -9.66 -4.98
C LEU A 168 5.39 -9.65 -6.25
N ASP A 169 4.15 -9.17 -6.18
CA ASP A 169 3.27 -9.04 -7.36
C ASP A 169 3.90 -8.13 -8.43
N LYS A 170 4.48 -7.00 -8.03
CA LYS A 170 5.21 -6.09 -8.93
C LYS A 170 6.48 -6.74 -9.48
N TYR A 171 7.21 -7.48 -8.64
CA TYR A 171 8.47 -8.11 -9.01
C TYR A 171 8.26 -9.29 -9.98
N GLU A 172 7.23 -10.10 -9.77
CA GLU A 172 6.80 -11.17 -10.68
C GLU A 172 6.35 -10.59 -12.03
N SER A 173 5.57 -9.51 -12.01
CA SER A 173 5.17 -8.80 -13.24
C SER A 173 6.39 -8.30 -14.02
N PHE A 174 7.40 -7.77 -13.31
CA PHE A 174 8.67 -7.36 -13.90
C PHE A 174 9.47 -8.54 -14.46
N GLU A 175 9.52 -9.68 -13.78
CA GLU A 175 10.19 -10.88 -14.29
C GLU A 175 9.56 -11.39 -15.59
N VAL A 176 8.23 -11.42 -15.66
CA VAL A 176 7.48 -11.76 -16.88
C VAL A 176 7.77 -10.77 -18.01
N LEU A 177 7.88 -9.48 -17.69
CA LEU A 177 8.25 -8.43 -18.65
C LEU A 177 9.67 -8.65 -19.21
N LEU A 178 10.62 -8.98 -18.34
CA LEU A 178 12.00 -9.24 -18.73
C LEU A 178 12.12 -10.47 -19.62
N ALA A 179 11.38 -11.54 -19.32
CA ALA A 179 11.38 -12.75 -20.14
C ALA A 179 10.93 -12.46 -21.60
N LYS A 180 10.02 -11.49 -21.79
CA LYS A 180 9.54 -11.09 -23.12
C LYS A 180 10.53 -10.18 -23.85
N CYS A 181 11.00 -9.12 -23.19
CA CYS A 181 11.80 -8.07 -23.84
C CYS A 181 13.31 -8.37 -23.84
N TYR A 182 13.78 -9.19 -22.91
CA TYR A 182 15.19 -9.48 -22.66
C TYR A 182 15.45 -10.97 -22.44
N PRO A 183 15.10 -11.87 -23.38
CA PRO A 183 15.08 -13.32 -23.15
C PRO A 183 16.44 -13.96 -22.81
N ASN A 184 17.55 -13.23 -22.99
CA ASN A 184 18.90 -13.70 -22.66
C ASN A 184 19.47 -13.08 -21.37
N GLU A 185 18.65 -12.30 -20.64
CA GLU A 185 19.03 -11.68 -19.37
C GLU A 185 18.31 -12.42 -18.24
N ALA A 186 19.08 -13.04 -17.33
CA ALA A 186 18.51 -13.67 -16.16
C ALA A 186 18.28 -12.62 -15.06
N LEU A 187 17.08 -12.61 -14.47
CA LEU A 187 16.80 -11.86 -13.27
C LEU A 187 17.38 -12.62 -12.07
N SER A 188 18.24 -11.96 -11.30
CA SER A 188 18.80 -12.51 -10.06
C SER A 188 18.74 -11.45 -8.96
N PRO A 189 18.08 -11.74 -7.83
CA PRO A 189 17.29 -12.95 -7.56
C PRO A 189 16.03 -13.05 -8.43
N SER A 190 15.62 -14.25 -8.84
CA SER A 190 14.29 -14.53 -9.44
C SER A 190 13.16 -14.23 -8.46
N SER A 191 11.89 -14.21 -8.90
CA SER A 191 10.75 -14.03 -7.98
C SER A 191 10.70 -15.07 -6.87
N VAL A 192 11.02 -16.32 -7.19
CA VAL A 192 11.07 -17.43 -6.23
C VAL A 192 12.16 -17.19 -5.19
N GLU A 193 13.36 -16.82 -5.61
CA GLU A 193 14.46 -16.51 -4.69
C GLU A 193 14.13 -15.28 -3.84
N MET A 194 13.54 -14.24 -4.43
CA MET A 194 13.11 -13.04 -3.73
C MET A 194 12.08 -13.36 -2.63
N LYS A 195 11.15 -14.27 -2.90
CA LYS A 195 10.18 -14.76 -1.91
C LYS A 195 10.87 -15.49 -0.75
N GLU A 196 11.90 -16.28 -1.02
CA GLU A 196 12.70 -16.90 0.04
C GLU A 196 13.46 -15.86 0.88
N LEU A 197 14.02 -14.82 0.25
CA LEU A 197 14.69 -13.74 0.98
C LEU A 197 13.74 -13.06 1.97
N PHE A 198 12.50 -12.79 1.59
CA PHE A 198 11.50 -12.21 2.51
C PHE A 198 11.19 -13.06 3.75
N LYS A 199 11.45 -14.38 3.72
CA LYS A 199 11.27 -15.23 4.93
C LYS A 199 12.36 -14.99 5.98
N THR A 200 13.47 -14.38 5.60
CA THR A 200 14.62 -14.10 6.47
C THR A 200 14.63 -12.69 7.05
N ILE A 201 13.63 -11.87 6.68
CA ILE A 201 13.47 -10.46 7.07
C ILE A 201 12.35 -10.35 8.10
#